data_AF-A0A194R7D9-F1
#
_entry.id   AF-A0A194R7D9-F1
#
_cell.length_a   1.000
_cell.length_b   1.000
_cell.length_c   1.000
_cell.angle_alpha   90.00
_cell.angle_beta   90.00
_cell.angle_gamma   90.00
#
_symmetry.space_group_name_H-M   'P 1'
#
loop_
_entity.id
_entity.type
_entity.pdbx_description
1 polymer ?
#
loop_
_entity_poly.entity_id
_entity_poly.type
_entity_poly.pdbx_seq_one_letter_code
_entity_poly.pdbx_strand_id
1 'polypeptide(L)'
;MLADLALVGCYNGTLRHRTADSDRVLLASAKRNLAAMSYFGLTEFQKISQYVFEETFNLRFAVPFAQHNATVSAATLAALSPAQVARVRRLNALDLELFDFAKNLMLKRFEALKKRDSDFDYRWKHLGEVSPRSGVTEFDWDSNLEDATTEKYRGK
;
A
#
# COMPACT_ATOMS: atom_id res chain seq x y z
N MET A 1 6.55 8.84 7.39
CA MET A 1 6.97 9.48 6.11
C MET A 1 5.90 10.39 5.49
N LEU A 2 4.63 10.33 5.92
CA LEU A 2 3.54 11.06 5.27
C LEU A 2 3.27 12.47 5.86
N ALA A 3 3.93 12.82 6.96
CA ALA A 3 3.75 14.11 7.62
C ALA A 3 4.60 15.19 6.94
N ASP A 4 4.09 16.42 6.97
CA ASP A 4 4.91 17.62 6.75
C ASP A 4 5.81 17.85 7.98
N LEU A 5 7.12 17.67 7.79
CA LEU A 5 8.11 17.81 8.84
C LEU A 5 8.44 19.28 9.16
N ALA A 6 8.10 20.22 8.29
CA ALA A 6 8.32 21.64 8.55
C ALA A 6 7.54 22.10 9.80
N LEU A 7 6.39 21.48 10.07
CA LEU A 7 5.55 21.73 11.24
C LEU A 7 6.23 21.43 12.59
N VAL A 8 7.31 20.63 12.57
CA VAL A 8 8.09 20.27 13.77
C VAL A 8 9.55 20.71 13.68
N GLY A 9 9.85 21.62 12.75
CA GLY A 9 11.20 22.16 12.54
C GLY A 9 12.17 21.19 11.86
N CYS A 10 11.64 20.26 11.04
CA CYS A 10 12.40 19.22 10.35
C CYS A 10 13.28 18.39 11.32
N TYR A 11 14.23 17.63 10.77
CA TYR A 11 15.13 16.78 11.57
C TYR A 11 16.09 17.55 12.48
N ASN A 12 16.31 18.84 12.23
CA ASN A 12 17.22 19.68 13.01
C ASN A 12 16.54 20.39 14.19
N GLY A 13 15.20 20.42 14.22
CA GLY A 13 14.39 21.09 15.25
C GLY A 13 13.88 20.15 16.34
N THR A 14 12.59 20.28 16.70
CA THR A 14 11.98 19.54 17.83
C THR A 14 11.99 18.02 17.66
N LEU A 15 12.18 17.49 16.44
CA LEU A 15 12.38 16.06 16.20
C LEU A 15 13.64 15.49 16.87
N ARG A 16 14.67 16.29 17.16
CA ARG A 16 15.84 15.85 17.95
C ARG A 16 15.46 15.53 19.39
N HIS A 17 14.43 16.20 19.91
CA HIS A 17 13.84 15.99 21.23
C HIS A 17 12.34 15.72 21.08
N ARG A 18 12.00 14.59 20.45
CA ARG A 18 10.62 14.16 20.23
C ARG A 18 9.81 14.25 21.53
N THR A 19 8.75 15.05 21.50
CA THR A 19 7.77 15.19 22.57
C THR A 19 6.41 14.63 22.16
N ALA A 20 5.53 14.38 23.13
CA ALA A 20 4.16 13.96 22.85
C ALA A 20 3.39 14.97 21.97
N ASP A 21 3.68 16.26 22.10
CA ASP A 21 3.06 17.28 21.25
C ASP A 21 3.58 17.24 19.81
N SER A 22 4.89 17.04 19.63
CA SER A 22 5.46 16.85 18.28
C SER A 22 4.90 15.59 17.60
N ASP A 23 4.68 14.51 18.37
CA ASP A 23 4.09 13.26 17.88
C ASP A 23 2.64 13.46 17.43
N ARG A 24 1.85 14.23 18.19
CA ARG A 24 0.47 14.59 17.83
C ARG A 24 0.42 15.41 16.53
N VAL A 25 1.29 16.40 16.38
CA VAL A 25 1.36 17.24 15.18
C VAL A 25 1.75 16.40 13.97
N LEU A 26 2.77 15.55 14.10
CA LEU A 26 3.21 14.63 13.04
C LEU A 26 2.10 13.71 12.60
N LEU A 27 1.39 13.09 13.56
CA LEU A 27 0.32 12.15 13.24
C LEU A 27 -0.87 12.84 12.58
N ALA A 28 -1.28 14.02 13.07
CA ALA A 28 -2.36 14.80 12.47
C ALA A 28 -2.03 15.21 11.03
N SER A 29 -0.78 15.66 10.79
CA SER A 29 -0.28 15.99 9.46
C SER A 29 -0.28 14.77 8.52
N ALA A 30 0.22 13.62 8.99
CA ALA A 30 0.22 12.38 8.21
C ALA A 30 -1.20 11.92 7.84
N LYS A 31 -2.15 11.94 8.80
CA LYS A 31 -3.55 11.56 8.54
C LYS A 31 -4.19 12.49 7.50
N ARG A 32 -3.97 13.81 7.63
CA ARG A 32 -4.48 14.80 6.67
C ARG A 32 -3.91 14.56 5.27
N ASN A 33 -2.60 14.38 5.16
CA ASN A 33 -1.94 14.17 3.87
C ASN A 33 -2.39 12.87 3.22
N LEU A 34 -2.45 11.77 3.97
CA LEU A 34 -2.95 10.49 3.48
C LEU A 34 -4.41 10.60 3.00
N ALA A 35 -5.26 11.34 3.73
CA ALA A 35 -6.65 11.54 3.34
C ALA A 35 -6.81 12.42 2.09
N ALA A 36 -5.86 13.32 1.83
CA ALA A 36 -5.85 14.18 0.66
C ALA A 36 -5.29 13.48 -0.60
N MET A 37 -4.56 12.36 -0.45
CA MET A 37 -4.09 11.59 -1.60
C MET A 37 -5.27 11.02 -2.39
N SER A 38 -5.19 11.14 -3.72
CA SER A 38 -6.17 10.58 -4.65
C SER A 38 -6.37 9.08 -4.42
N TYR A 39 -5.26 8.36 -4.18
CA TYR A 39 -5.26 6.92 -3.93
C TYR A 39 -4.12 6.51 -3.00
N PHE A 40 -4.36 5.49 -2.19
CA PHE A 40 -3.36 4.68 -1.51
C PHE A 40 -3.91 3.26 -1.34
N GLY A 41 -3.02 2.27 -1.30
CA GLY A 41 -3.36 0.85 -1.11
C GLY A 41 -2.82 0.31 0.22
N LEU A 42 -3.39 -0.80 0.67
CA LEU A 42 -2.90 -1.55 1.83
C LEU A 42 -2.45 -2.94 1.40
N THR A 43 -1.27 -3.35 1.87
CA THR A 43 -0.64 -4.61 1.47
C THR A 43 -1.45 -5.84 1.87
N GLU A 44 -2.25 -5.74 2.94
CA GLU A 44 -3.17 -6.78 3.41
C GLU A 44 -4.44 -6.92 2.54
N PHE A 45 -4.68 -5.97 1.62
CA PHE A 45 -5.92 -5.86 0.85
C PHE A 45 -5.64 -5.58 -0.63
N GLN A 46 -4.88 -6.45 -1.29
CA GLN A 46 -4.45 -6.27 -2.69
C GLN A 46 -5.63 -6.14 -3.65
N LYS A 47 -6.63 -7.03 -3.56
CA LYS A 47 -7.81 -7.00 -4.45
C LYS A 47 -8.67 -5.74 -4.27
N ILE A 48 -8.86 -5.29 -3.02
CA ILE A 48 -9.57 -4.02 -2.74
C ILE A 48 -8.76 -2.85 -3.29
N SER A 49 -7.44 -2.85 -3.09
CA SER A 49 -6.53 -1.83 -3.57
C SER A 49 -6.61 -1.70 -5.11
N GLN A 50 -6.58 -2.84 -5.83
CA GLN A 50 -6.78 -2.86 -7.29
C GLN A 50 -8.10 -2.21 -7.69
N TYR A 51 -9.23 -2.66 -7.13
CA TYR A 51 -10.55 -2.11 -7.46
C TYR A 51 -10.62 -0.61 -7.20
N VAL A 52 -10.19 -0.15 -6.01
CA VAL A 52 -10.24 1.27 -5.66
C VAL A 52 -9.36 2.10 -6.60
N PHE A 53 -8.19 1.61 -7.00
CA PHE A 53 -7.34 2.28 -7.98
C PHE A 53 -8.02 2.42 -9.34
N GLU A 54 -8.51 1.29 -9.88
CA GLU A 54 -9.15 1.23 -11.18
C GLU A 54 -10.35 2.18 -11.26
N GLU A 55 -11.18 2.23 -10.23
CA GLU A 55 -12.33 3.14 -10.17
C GLU A 55 -11.96 4.60 -9.92
N THR A 56 -10.89 4.86 -9.17
CA THR A 56 -10.45 6.24 -8.90
C THR A 56 -9.92 6.90 -10.17
N PHE A 57 -9.22 6.15 -11.02
CA PHE A 57 -8.55 6.68 -12.21
C PHE A 57 -9.21 6.27 -13.54
N ASN A 58 -10.27 5.46 -13.50
CA ASN A 58 -10.92 4.87 -14.67
C ASN A 58 -9.91 4.10 -15.56
N LEU A 59 -9.08 3.27 -14.93
CA LEU A 59 -8.07 2.42 -15.57
C LEU A 59 -8.37 0.95 -15.26
N ARG A 60 -7.73 0.03 -15.99
CA ARG A 60 -7.79 -1.42 -15.72
C ARG A 60 -6.39 -2.00 -15.79
N PHE A 61 -6.05 -2.84 -14.81
CA PHE A 61 -4.81 -3.61 -14.87
C PHE A 61 -4.97 -4.80 -15.83
N ALA A 62 -3.89 -5.14 -16.53
CA ALA A 62 -3.86 -6.32 -17.40
C ALA A 62 -3.79 -7.64 -16.62
N VAL A 63 -3.20 -7.59 -15.43
CA VAL A 63 -3.02 -8.74 -14.54
C VAL A 63 -3.64 -8.42 -13.18
N PRO A 64 -4.49 -9.29 -12.62
CA PRO A 64 -5.08 -9.07 -11.32
C PRO A 64 -4.03 -9.12 -10.20
N PHE A 65 -4.26 -8.35 -9.15
CA PHE A 65 -3.37 -8.39 -7.99
C PHE A 65 -3.57 -9.67 -7.19
N ALA A 66 -2.48 -10.37 -6.90
CA ALA A 66 -2.47 -11.56 -6.06
C ALA A 66 -2.15 -11.21 -4.59
N GLN A 67 -2.92 -11.77 -3.66
CA GLN A 67 -2.66 -11.61 -2.23
C GLN A 67 -1.67 -12.68 -1.77
N HIS A 68 -0.45 -12.26 -1.44
CA HIS A 68 0.58 -13.14 -0.88
C HIS A 68 0.69 -12.92 0.64
N ASN A 69 0.09 -13.82 1.42
CA ASN A 69 0.12 -13.73 2.88
C ASN A 69 1.35 -14.40 3.51
N ALA A 70 2.00 -15.31 2.77
CA ALA A 70 3.28 -15.88 3.14
C ALA A 70 4.40 -14.85 2.90
N THR A 71 4.63 -13.99 3.89
CA THR A 71 5.64 -12.93 3.83
C THR A 71 6.81 -13.24 4.77
N VAL A 72 7.98 -12.68 4.47
CA VAL A 72 9.13 -12.74 5.38
C VAL A 72 8.75 -12.20 6.75
N SER A 73 8.00 -11.09 6.80
CA SER A 73 7.52 -10.49 8.04
C SER A 73 6.63 -11.42 8.87
N ALA A 74 5.77 -12.22 8.22
CA ALA A 74 4.93 -13.20 8.92
C ALA A 74 5.78 -14.31 9.56
N ALA A 75 6.78 -14.83 8.83
CA ALA A 75 7.71 -15.82 9.36
C ALA A 75 8.57 -15.24 10.51
N THR A 76 9.07 -14.01 10.36
CA THR A 76 9.80 -13.31 11.42
C THR A 76 8.94 -13.10 12.65
N LEU A 77 7.68 -12.69 12.48
CA LEU A 77 6.77 -12.45 13.61
C LEU A 77 6.54 -13.71 14.44
N ALA A 78 6.44 -14.88 13.79
CA ALA A 78 6.31 -16.17 14.47
C ALA A 78 7.57 -16.56 15.27
N ALA A 79 8.74 -16.06 14.87
CA ALA A 79 10.02 -16.31 15.55
C ALA A 79 10.33 -15.32 16.68
N LEU A 80 9.60 -14.20 16.79
CA LEU A 80 9.84 -13.19 17.82
C LEU A 80 9.14 -13.56 19.14
N SER A 81 9.81 -13.26 20.25
CA SER A 81 9.19 -13.37 21.58
C SER A 81 8.10 -12.30 21.78
N PRO A 82 7.11 -12.55 22.66
CA PRO A 82 6.07 -11.55 22.99
C PRO A 82 6.65 -10.21 23.45
N ALA A 83 7.76 -10.22 24.19
CA ALA A 83 8.44 -9.01 24.64
C ALA A 83 9.05 -8.20 23.47
N GLN A 84 9.62 -8.88 22.48
CA GLN A 84 10.13 -8.23 21.27
C GLN A 84 8.99 -7.63 20.44
N VAL A 85 7.88 -8.35 20.28
CA VAL A 85 6.68 -7.83 19.59
C VAL A 85 6.12 -6.59 20.30
N ALA A 86 5.98 -6.65 21.63
CA ALA A 86 5.54 -5.50 22.42
C ALA A 86 6.48 -4.30 22.26
N ARG A 87 7.80 -4.54 22.22
CA ARG A 87 8.80 -3.49 21.98
C ARG A 87 8.65 -2.85 20.60
N VAL A 88 8.48 -3.65 19.54
CA VAL A 88 8.26 -3.15 18.17
C VAL A 88 6.98 -2.31 18.11
N ARG A 89 5.88 -2.78 18.71
CA ARG A 89 4.62 -2.03 18.77
C ARG A 89 4.78 -0.69 19.49
N ARG A 90 5.49 -0.67 20.62
CA ARG A 90 5.75 0.58 21.37
C ARG A 90 6.58 1.58 20.56
N LEU A 91 7.60 1.12 19.83
CA LEU A 91 8.44 1.99 19.01
C LEU A 91 7.68 2.57 17.80
N ASN A 92 6.66 1.86 17.31
CA ASN A 92 5.87 2.24 16.13
C ASN A 92 4.43 2.66 16.50
N ALA A 93 4.22 3.19 17.70
CA ALA A 93 2.86 3.51 18.19
C ALA A 93 2.13 4.50 17.26
N LEU A 94 2.83 5.50 16.71
CA LEU A 94 2.25 6.44 15.75
C LEU A 94 1.87 5.78 14.43
N ASP A 95 2.73 4.90 13.92
CA ASP A 95 2.48 4.17 12.67
C ASP A 95 1.31 3.21 12.82
N LEU A 96 1.14 2.58 13.99
CA LEU A 96 -0.04 1.76 14.29
C LEU A 96 -1.33 2.60 14.24
N GLU A 97 -1.34 3.77 14.87
CA GLU A 97 -2.52 4.66 14.86
C GLU A 97 -2.80 5.21 13.46
N LEU A 98 -1.76 5.53 12.68
CA LEU A 98 -1.88 5.95 11.29
C LEU A 98 -2.42 4.82 10.40
N PHE A 99 -1.95 3.59 10.63
CA PHE A 99 -2.39 2.40 9.90
C PHE A 99 -3.87 2.10 10.15
N ASP A 100 -4.33 2.16 11.41
CA ASP A 100 -5.74 1.97 11.74
C ASP A 100 -6.63 3.04 11.07
N PHE A 101 -6.16 4.29 11.05
CA PHE A 101 -6.83 5.36 10.28
C PHE A 101 -6.87 5.04 8.77
N ALA A 102 -5.74 4.63 8.19
CA ALA A 102 -5.63 4.29 6.77
C ALA A 102 -6.58 3.15 6.38
N LYS A 103 -6.64 2.10 7.20
CA LYS A 103 -7.55 0.94 7.02
C LYS A 103 -9.01 1.36 7.02
N ASN A 104 -9.42 2.15 8.01
CA ASN A 104 -10.79 2.65 8.07
C ASN A 104 -11.13 3.56 6.88
N LEU A 105 -10.20 4.41 6.46
CA LEU A 105 -10.42 5.30 5.31
C LEU A 105 -10.51 4.53 3.99
N MET A 106 -9.64 3.55 3.76
CA MET A 106 -9.66 2.72 2.55
C MET A 106 -10.97 1.93 2.44
N LEU A 107 -11.42 1.30 3.53
CA LEU A 107 -12.69 0.55 3.54
C LEU A 107 -13.90 1.48 3.29
N LYS A 108 -13.89 2.70 3.85
CA LYS A 108 -14.92 3.70 3.55
C LYS A 108 -14.94 4.10 2.07
N ARG A 109 -13.76 4.33 1.47
CA ARG A 109 -13.63 4.65 0.04
C ARG A 109 -14.13 3.49 -0.83
N PHE A 110 -13.74 2.26 -0.50
CA PHE A 110 -14.20 1.05 -1.18
C PHE A 110 -15.73 0.93 -1.14
N GLU A 111 -16.35 1.04 0.03
CA GLU A 111 -17.81 0.96 0.16
C GLU A 111 -18.54 2.09 -0.58
N ALA A 112 -17.96 3.30 -0.63
CA ALA A 112 -18.52 4.41 -1.39
C ALA A 112 -18.48 4.17 -2.91
N LEU A 113 -17.38 3.59 -3.41
CA LEU A 113 -17.25 3.21 -4.83
C LEU A 113 -18.20 2.08 -5.18
N LYS A 114 -18.21 1.02 -4.36
CA LYS A 114 -19.12 -0.12 -4.50
C LYS A 114 -20.59 0.29 -4.57
N LYS A 115 -21.03 1.23 -3.73
CA LYS A 115 -22.42 1.73 -3.75
C LYS A 115 -22.80 2.49 -5.02
N ARG A 116 -21.83 3.07 -5.71
CA ARG A 116 -22.03 3.82 -6.96
C ARG A 116 -21.94 2.93 -8.20
N ASP A 117 -21.52 1.69 -8.02
CA ASP A 117 -21.22 0.73 -9.07
C ASP A 117 -22.39 -0.25 -9.24
N SER A 118 -23.19 -0.06 -10.29
CA SER A 118 -24.33 -0.93 -10.63
C SER A 118 -23.91 -2.36 -10.94
N ASP A 119 -22.71 -2.55 -11.47
CA ASP A 119 -22.20 -3.82 -11.96
C ASP A 119 -21.09 -4.38 -11.06
N PHE A 120 -21.07 -3.98 -9.79
CA PHE A 120 -20.03 -4.33 -8.83
C PHE A 120 -19.74 -5.82 -8.79
N ASP A 121 -20.77 -6.66 -8.62
CA ASP A 121 -20.57 -8.10 -8.47
C ASP A 121 -19.94 -8.74 -9.72
N TYR A 122 -20.26 -8.21 -10.90
CA TYR A 122 -19.64 -8.63 -12.14
C TYR A 122 -18.19 -8.16 -12.19
N ARG A 123 -17.93 -6.87 -12.04
CA ARG A 123 -16.58 -6.31 -12.17
C ARG A 123 -15.62 -6.83 -11.11
N TRP A 124 -16.09 -7.02 -9.87
CA TRP A 124 -15.31 -7.58 -8.77
C TRP A 124 -14.84 -9.02 -9.02
N LYS A 125 -15.64 -9.81 -9.75
CA LYS A 125 -15.28 -11.18 -10.15
C LYS A 125 -14.28 -11.20 -11.29
N HIS A 126 -14.40 -10.26 -12.24
CA HIS A 126 -13.59 -10.18 -13.46
C HIS A 126 -12.50 -9.09 -13.38
N LEU A 127 -12.02 -8.77 -12.17
CA LEU A 127 -10.89 -7.83 -12.02
C LEU A 127 -9.66 -8.40 -12.70
N GLY A 128 -9.00 -7.60 -13.53
CA GLY A 128 -7.83 -8.03 -14.32
C GLY A 128 -8.16 -8.88 -15.55
N GLU A 129 -9.41 -9.27 -15.76
CA GLU A 129 -9.84 -9.92 -17.01
C GLU A 129 -10.13 -8.82 -18.04
N VAL A 130 -9.09 -8.34 -18.69
CA VAL A 130 -9.27 -7.46 -19.84
C VAL A 130 -9.80 -8.34 -20.98
N SER A 131 -10.98 -8.04 -21.52
CA SER A 131 -11.37 -8.62 -22.82
C SER A 131 -10.21 -8.42 -23.80
N PRO A 132 -9.89 -9.39 -24.68
CA PRO A 132 -8.73 -9.28 -25.56
C PRO A 132 -8.79 -7.96 -26.31
N ARG A 133 -7.97 -6.99 -25.90
CA ARG A 133 -7.81 -5.76 -26.66
C ARG A 133 -6.98 -6.17 -27.87
N SER A 134 -7.60 -6.24 -29.03
CA SER A 134 -6.94 -6.38 -30.33
C SER A 134 -6.15 -5.10 -30.66
N GLY A 135 -5.18 -4.73 -29.83
CA GLY A 135 -4.45 -3.47 -29.90
C GLY A 135 -2.98 -3.65 -29.55
N VAL A 136 -2.13 -2.93 -30.29
CA VAL A 136 -0.66 -3.01 -30.42
C VAL A 136 0.14 -2.78 -29.12
N THR A 137 -0.49 -2.74 -27.95
CA THR A 137 0.14 -2.40 -26.66
C THR A 137 0.17 -3.59 -25.69
N GLU A 138 0.58 -4.75 -26.18
CA GLU A 138 0.96 -5.87 -25.30
C GLU A 138 2.33 -5.56 -24.70
N PHE A 139 2.34 -5.01 -23.47
CA PHE A 139 3.57 -4.91 -22.69
C PHE A 139 3.73 -6.20 -21.90
N ASP A 140 4.52 -7.11 -22.45
CA ASP A 140 4.86 -8.40 -21.84
C ASP A 140 5.88 -8.19 -20.71
N TRP A 141 5.44 -8.38 -19.46
CA TRP A 141 6.31 -8.28 -18.29
C TRP A 141 7.32 -9.43 -18.22
N ASP A 142 7.02 -10.59 -18.81
CA ASP A 142 7.89 -11.77 -18.78
C ASP A 142 9.05 -11.64 -19.77
N SER A 143 8.88 -10.85 -20.84
CA SER A 143 9.95 -10.56 -21.81
C SER A 143 11.19 -9.85 -21.22
N ASN A 144 11.05 -9.17 -20.08
CA ASN A 144 12.14 -8.40 -19.45
C ASN A 144 12.76 -9.09 -18.22
N LEU A 145 12.30 -10.30 -17.86
CA LEU A 145 12.81 -11.02 -16.69
C LEU A 145 13.96 -12.00 -17.03
N GLU A 146 14.21 -12.30 -18.31
CA GLU A 146 15.18 -13.34 -18.69
C GLU A 146 16.65 -12.86 -18.87
N ASP A 147 16.93 -11.55 -18.90
CA ASP A 147 18.27 -11.05 -19.28
C ASP A 147 19.18 -10.57 -18.12
N ALA A 148 18.71 -10.53 -16.87
CA ALA A 148 19.53 -9.97 -15.77
C ALA A 148 20.45 -11.00 -15.05
N THR A 149 20.27 -12.31 -15.27
CA THR A 149 20.97 -13.35 -14.47
C THR A 149 21.73 -14.40 -15.29
N THR A 150 21.57 -14.44 -16.61
CA THR A 150 22.10 -15.50 -17.48
C THR A 150 23.35 -15.11 -18.27
N GLU A 151 23.66 -13.83 -18.46
CA GLU A 151 24.88 -13.39 -19.18
C GLU A 151 26.19 -13.66 -18.42
N LYS A 152 26.17 -13.88 -17.10
CA LYS A 152 27.40 -14.13 -16.32
C LYS A 152 27.97 -15.55 -16.41
N TYR A 153 27.29 -16.47 -17.10
CA TYR A 153 27.72 -17.88 -17.19
C TYR A 153 27.73 -18.43 -18.62
N ARG A 154 28.00 -17.60 -19.63
CA ARG A 154 28.23 -18.06 -21.00
C ARG A 154 29.54 -17.48 -21.55
N GLY A 155 30.65 -18.13 -21.19
CA GLY A 155 31.93 -17.91 -21.86
C GLY A 155 33.14 -17.93 -20.94
N LYS A 156 33.64 -19.13 -20.63
CA LYS A 156 35.05 -19.52 -20.74
C LYS A 156 35.14 -21.04 -20.69
#